data_AF-F8E226-F1
#
_entry.id   AF-F8E226-F1
#
_cell.length_a   1.000
_cell.length_b   1.000
_cell.length_c   1.000
_cell.angle_alpha   90.00
_cell.angle_beta   90.00
_cell.angle_gamma   90.00
#
_symmetry.space_group_name_H-M   'P 1'
#
loop_
_entity.id
_entity.type
_entity.pdbx_description
1 polymer ?
#
loop_
_entity_poly.entity_id
_entity_poly.type
_entity_poly.pdbx_seq_one_letter_code
_entity_poly.pdbx_strand_id
1 'polypeptide(L)'
;MNRVFVANLALLGGGILLALWSINLNSIPVSTTSNIVSNSLGLFYVLGPVLGFIGAKEMGRFKDFLGACSSGRIVGRIAFRSLGYVVGLGILMPLAYLLAGLSTVPNIDLSLDLLMGVVTIGLQAATWSAFGAVLGLYLPTVVAAALGLFVPFVFAAYPVSMSNVAWRQMFGQPYTSCCSVSQEIDPILWQSTAWVLGSVLASALILLFTFRGTKKLALYAKIFAVLILGFCLSAGYSVGAKGNYNSAVLRSAESMLCEKDICAWPETPEAQRAVNTRIWRSLGIHGYRLVDSEVANNEEDILFPRTADENEAKKIILTQLLSHEPELKNTDSCWDSENGKLSLAEALPDMGLNDLDTVLLTPSGKWRGLHGTNDGVDVRAIADRVNRECQGR
;
A
#
# COMPACT_ATOMS: atom_id res chain seq x y z
N MET A 1 -33.95 14.75 18.98
CA MET A 1 -32.74 14.71 18.14
C MET A 1 -33.02 15.41 16.81
N ASN A 2 -32.13 16.31 16.34
CA ASN A 2 -32.37 17.09 15.11
C ASN A 2 -32.33 16.16 13.89
N ARG A 3 -33.32 16.22 12.97
CA ARG A 3 -33.42 15.34 11.78
C ARG A 3 -32.13 15.34 10.95
N VAL A 4 -31.44 16.48 10.90
CA VAL A 4 -30.19 16.62 10.16
C VAL A 4 -29.03 15.85 10.80
N PHE A 5 -28.95 15.85 12.14
CA PHE A 5 -27.95 15.07 12.85
C PHE A 5 -28.14 13.56 12.61
N VAL A 6 -29.39 13.09 12.65
CA VAL A 6 -29.74 11.68 12.36
C VAL A 6 -29.33 11.32 10.92
N ALA A 7 -29.61 12.19 9.95
CA ALA A 7 -29.24 11.95 8.56
C ALA A 7 -27.71 11.89 8.35
N ASN A 8 -26.94 12.76 9.02
CA ASN A 8 -25.48 12.70 8.94
C ASN A 8 -24.91 11.46 9.60
N LEU A 9 -25.48 11.04 10.74
CA LEU A 9 -25.08 9.81 11.41
C LEU A 9 -25.37 8.59 10.53
N ALA A 10 -26.53 8.56 9.85
CA ALA A 10 -26.89 7.50 8.93
C ALA A 10 -25.97 7.46 7.69
N LEU A 11 -25.65 8.62 7.10
CA LEU A 11 -24.71 8.72 5.99
C LEU A 11 -23.31 8.23 6.39
N LEU A 12 -22.84 8.65 7.57
CA LEU A 12 -21.54 8.22 8.07
C LEU A 12 -21.55 6.71 8.36
N GLY A 13 -22.60 6.19 9.01
CA GLY A 13 -22.77 4.76 9.26
C GLY A 13 -22.78 3.93 7.98
N GLY A 14 -23.53 4.37 6.96
CA GLY A 14 -23.53 3.73 5.64
C GLY A 14 -22.16 3.78 4.96
N GLY A 15 -21.47 4.93 5.04
CA GLY A 15 -20.10 5.08 4.55
C GLY A 15 -19.11 4.16 5.25
N ILE A 16 -19.21 3.99 6.57
CA ILE A 16 -18.37 3.06 7.36
C ILE A 16 -18.61 1.62 6.94
N LEU A 17 -19.87 1.20 6.79
CA LEU A 17 -20.21 -0.16 6.35
C LEU A 17 -19.65 -0.45 4.96
N LEU A 18 -19.80 0.50 4.03
CA LEU A 18 -19.26 0.38 2.67
C LEU A 18 -17.72 0.36 2.67
N ALA A 19 -17.08 1.18 3.51
CA ALA A 19 -15.64 1.19 3.67
C ALA A 19 -15.11 -0.15 4.18
N LEU A 20 -15.73 -0.70 5.23
CA LEU A 20 -15.37 -2.02 5.78
C LEU A 20 -15.61 -3.14 4.77
N TRP A 21 -16.70 -3.07 4.01
CA TRP A 21 -16.97 -4.02 2.94
C TRP A 21 -15.90 -3.95 1.84
N SER A 22 -15.51 -2.75 1.42
CA SER A 22 -14.41 -2.54 0.47
C SER A 22 -13.12 -3.16 0.98
N ILE A 23 -12.76 -2.92 2.24
CA ILE A 23 -11.60 -3.53 2.92
C ILE A 23 -11.63 -5.03 2.83
N ASN A 24 -12.72 -5.64 3.27
CA ASN A 24 -12.85 -7.10 3.27
C ASN A 24 -12.70 -7.73 1.88
N LEU A 25 -13.02 -7.00 0.80
CA LEU A 25 -12.90 -7.51 -0.57
C LEU A 25 -11.50 -7.35 -1.17
N ASN A 26 -10.72 -6.35 -0.75
CA ASN A 26 -9.46 -6.00 -1.41
C ASN A 26 -8.22 -6.09 -0.52
N SER A 27 -8.38 -6.27 0.80
CA SER A 27 -7.24 -6.34 1.72
C SER A 27 -6.44 -7.63 1.53
N ILE A 28 -5.12 -7.52 1.57
CA ILE A 28 -4.22 -8.66 1.62
C ILE A 28 -4.37 -9.30 3.02
N PRO A 29 -4.63 -10.62 3.13
CA PRO A 29 -4.85 -11.31 4.41
C PRO A 29 -3.53 -11.61 5.14
N VAL A 30 -2.74 -10.56 5.42
CA VAL A 30 -1.46 -10.65 6.11
C VAL A 30 -1.53 -9.88 7.43
N SER A 31 -1.18 -10.53 8.53
CA SER A 31 -1.26 -9.95 9.88
C SER A 31 0.04 -9.26 10.29
N THR A 32 0.50 -8.27 9.51
CA THR A 32 1.62 -7.39 9.88
C THR A 32 1.13 -6.00 10.28
N THR A 33 1.86 -5.32 11.16
CA THR A 33 1.52 -3.96 11.62
C THR A 33 1.35 -2.99 10.45
N SER A 34 2.28 -2.99 9.49
CA SER A 34 2.22 -2.09 8.32
C SER A 34 1.02 -2.39 7.42
N ASN A 35 0.65 -3.66 7.21
CA ASN A 35 -0.56 -4.01 6.46
C ASN A 35 -1.84 -3.57 7.18
N ILE A 36 -1.92 -3.75 8.50
CA ILE A 36 -3.07 -3.30 9.29
C ILE A 36 -3.21 -1.77 9.24
N VAL A 37 -2.10 -1.03 9.36
CA VAL A 37 -2.07 0.43 9.20
C VAL A 37 -2.55 0.81 7.79
N SER A 38 -2.01 0.19 6.75
CA SER A 38 -2.43 0.38 5.35
C SER A 38 -3.94 0.18 5.17
N ASN A 39 -4.47 -0.94 5.67
CA ASN A 39 -5.90 -1.26 5.63
C ASN A 39 -6.76 -0.24 6.37
N SER A 40 -6.33 0.20 7.56
CA SER A 40 -7.06 1.22 8.33
C SER A 40 -7.17 2.55 7.58
N LEU A 41 -6.10 2.95 6.87
CA LEU A 41 -6.11 4.14 6.01
C LEU A 41 -6.96 3.94 4.75
N GLY A 42 -7.10 2.70 4.29
CA GLY A 42 -8.00 2.29 3.22
C GLY A 42 -9.46 2.70 3.44
N LEU A 43 -9.92 2.83 4.70
CA LEU A 43 -11.27 3.30 5.00
C LEU A 43 -11.55 4.70 4.42
N PHE A 44 -10.52 5.53 4.26
CA PHE A 44 -10.67 6.88 3.71
C PHE A 44 -10.98 6.93 2.22
N TYR A 45 -10.93 5.81 1.49
CA TYR A 45 -11.49 5.73 0.13
C TYR A 45 -12.97 6.11 0.10
N VAL A 46 -13.71 5.70 1.13
CA VAL A 46 -15.14 6.00 1.27
C VAL A 46 -15.36 7.11 2.29
N LEU A 47 -14.62 7.10 3.41
CA LEU A 47 -14.82 8.10 4.46
C LEU A 47 -14.42 9.51 4.00
N GLY A 48 -13.33 9.68 3.24
CA GLY A 48 -12.92 11.01 2.74
C GLY A 48 -14.05 11.75 2.01
N PRO A 49 -14.65 11.15 0.96
CA PRO A 49 -15.81 11.70 0.26
C PRO A 49 -17.01 12.00 1.17
N VAL A 50 -17.34 11.10 2.09
CA VAL A 50 -18.48 11.27 3.02
C VAL A 50 -18.23 12.44 3.98
N LEU A 51 -17.02 12.55 4.53
CA LEU A 51 -16.62 13.63 5.42
C LEU A 51 -16.63 14.99 4.69
N GLY A 52 -16.12 15.04 3.46
CA GLY A 52 -16.16 16.25 2.63
C GLY A 52 -17.59 16.67 2.27
N PHE A 53 -18.46 15.72 1.91
CA PHE A 53 -19.87 15.98 1.66
C PHE A 53 -20.59 16.54 2.89
N ILE A 54 -20.44 15.90 4.05
CA ILE A 54 -21.08 16.33 5.30
C ILE A 54 -20.55 17.71 5.71
N GLY A 55 -19.23 17.93 5.62
CA GLY A 55 -18.61 19.23 5.89
C GLY A 55 -19.20 20.36 5.04
N ALA A 56 -19.31 20.13 3.73
CA ALA A 56 -19.89 21.09 2.79
C ALA A 56 -21.36 21.37 3.07
N LYS A 57 -22.15 20.32 3.30
CA LYS A 57 -23.58 20.44 3.58
C LYS A 57 -23.83 21.20 4.88
N GLU A 58 -23.14 20.85 5.97
CA GLU A 58 -23.36 21.50 7.26
C GLU A 58 -22.96 22.97 7.24
N MET A 59 -21.79 23.31 6.70
CA MET A 59 -21.35 24.70 6.67
C MET A 59 -22.14 25.55 5.67
N GLY A 60 -22.60 24.96 4.56
CA GLY A 60 -23.50 25.64 3.62
C GLY A 60 -24.80 26.10 4.27
N ARG A 61 -25.34 25.35 5.25
CA ARG A 61 -26.54 25.75 5.99
C ARG A 61 -26.33 26.98 6.87
N PHE A 62 -25.13 27.13 7.42
CA PHE A 62 -24.78 28.27 8.27
C PHE A 62 -24.23 29.47 7.48
N LYS A 63 -24.08 29.34 6.16
CA LYS A 63 -23.43 30.35 5.30
C LYS A 63 -23.99 31.76 5.49
N ASP A 64 -25.31 31.93 5.44
CA ASP A 64 -25.94 33.25 5.54
C ASP A 64 -25.81 33.84 6.95
N PHE A 65 -26.03 33.01 7.97
CA PHE A 65 -25.86 33.40 9.38
C PHE A 65 -24.40 33.80 9.69
N LEU A 66 -23.44 33.02 9.21
CA LEU A 66 -22.01 33.30 9.37
C LEU A 66 -21.57 34.50 8.53
N GLY A 67 -22.27 34.77 7.42
CA GLY A 67 -22.09 35.95 6.60
C GLY A 67 -22.42 37.26 7.34
N ALA A 68 -23.33 37.21 8.31
CA ALA A 68 -23.68 38.34 9.18
C ALA A 68 -22.74 38.51 10.39
N CYS A 69 -21.91 37.51 10.70
CA CYS A 69 -20.97 37.56 11.82
C CYS A 69 -19.69 38.33 11.46
N SER A 70 -19.21 39.19 12.36
CA SER A 70 -17.99 40.00 12.15
C SER A 70 -16.69 39.31 12.58
N SER A 71 -16.78 38.17 13.28
CA SER A 71 -15.61 37.51 13.91
C SER A 71 -15.38 36.09 13.41
N GLY A 72 -14.19 35.84 12.86
CA GLY A 72 -13.76 34.51 12.42
C GLY A 72 -13.67 33.48 13.55
N ARG A 73 -13.49 33.91 14.81
CA ARG A 73 -13.52 32.99 15.97
C ARG A 73 -14.89 32.35 16.16
N ILE A 74 -15.97 33.08 15.86
CA ILE A 74 -17.33 32.56 15.94
C ILE A 74 -17.55 31.50 14.85
N VAL A 75 -17.09 31.78 13.62
CA VAL A 75 -17.12 30.83 12.51
C VAL A 75 -16.40 29.53 12.88
N GLY A 76 -15.17 29.62 13.39
CA GLY A 76 -14.40 28.45 13.79
C GLY A 76 -15.04 27.67 14.94
N ARG A 77 -15.64 28.35 15.93
CA ARG A 77 -16.34 27.69 17.05
C ARG A 77 -17.57 26.94 16.57
N ILE A 78 -18.32 27.50 15.63
CA ILE A 78 -19.49 26.86 15.02
C ILE A 78 -19.05 25.66 14.18
N ALA A 79 -18.02 25.81 13.36
CA ALA A 79 -17.45 24.71 12.59
C ALA A 79 -16.98 23.57 13.51
N PHE A 80 -16.21 23.87 14.57
CA PHE A 80 -15.74 22.87 15.53
C PHE A 80 -16.89 22.15 16.24
N ARG A 81 -17.93 22.86 16.67
CA ARG A 81 -19.09 22.24 17.33
C ARG A 81 -19.96 21.42 16.37
N SER A 82 -20.15 21.89 15.15
CA SER A 82 -21.00 21.23 14.17
C SER A 82 -20.32 20.05 13.46
N LEU A 83 -19.00 20.09 13.30
CA LEU A 83 -18.23 19.06 12.61
C LEU A 83 -17.40 18.19 13.57
N GLY A 84 -17.31 18.55 14.85
CA GLY A 84 -16.51 17.81 15.83
C GLY A 84 -16.89 16.34 15.94
N TYR A 85 -18.19 16.00 15.86
CA TYR A 85 -18.61 14.60 15.85
C TYR A 85 -18.28 13.89 14.51
N VAL A 86 -18.29 14.63 13.39
CA VAL A 86 -17.97 14.09 12.06
C VAL A 86 -16.50 13.72 11.99
N VAL A 87 -15.63 14.65 12.41
CA VAL A 87 -14.19 14.41 12.54
C VAL A 87 -13.92 13.32 13.58
N GLY A 88 -14.56 13.40 14.75
CA GLY A 88 -14.40 12.41 15.83
C GLY A 88 -14.72 10.99 15.37
N LEU A 89 -15.89 10.78 14.74
CA LEU A 89 -16.26 9.46 14.21
C LEU A 89 -15.40 9.04 13.01
N GLY A 90 -15.00 10.00 12.15
CA GLY A 90 -14.05 9.76 11.06
C GLY A 90 -12.66 9.32 11.53
N ILE A 91 -12.27 9.65 12.77
CA ILE A 91 -11.03 9.19 13.41
C ILE A 91 -11.27 7.88 14.17
N LEU A 92 -12.33 7.81 14.98
CA LEU A 92 -12.61 6.69 15.87
C LEU A 92 -12.80 5.38 15.09
N MET A 93 -13.42 5.42 13.91
CA MET A 93 -13.66 4.19 13.15
C MET A 93 -12.38 3.58 12.57
N PRO A 94 -11.52 4.32 11.85
CA PRO A 94 -10.22 3.79 11.45
C PRO A 94 -9.33 3.37 12.61
N LEU A 95 -9.34 4.10 13.73
CA LEU A 95 -8.61 3.68 14.92
C LEU A 95 -9.18 2.40 15.53
N ALA A 96 -10.50 2.23 15.58
CA ALA A 96 -11.12 1.00 16.07
C ALA A 96 -10.77 -0.19 15.18
N TYR A 97 -10.77 0.01 13.85
CA TYR A 97 -10.34 -1.02 12.90
C TYR A 97 -8.85 -1.37 13.08
N LEU A 98 -7.98 -0.35 13.20
CA LEU A 98 -6.56 -0.52 13.48
C LEU A 98 -6.33 -1.31 14.78
N LEU A 99 -6.98 -0.93 15.88
CA LEU A 99 -6.86 -1.61 17.17
C LEU A 99 -7.38 -3.06 17.12
N ALA A 100 -8.49 -3.29 16.42
CA ALA A 100 -9.01 -4.64 16.20
C ALA A 100 -8.01 -5.50 15.40
N GLY A 101 -7.42 -4.95 14.35
CA GLY A 101 -6.38 -5.65 13.57
C GLY A 101 -5.12 -5.92 14.39
N LEU A 102 -4.66 -4.95 15.19
CA LEU A 102 -3.48 -5.15 16.05
C LEU A 102 -3.66 -6.27 17.07
N SER A 103 -4.91 -6.57 17.48
CA SER A 103 -5.20 -7.69 18.38
C SER A 103 -4.93 -9.08 17.76
N THR A 104 -4.76 -9.15 16.44
CA THR A 104 -4.41 -10.40 15.74
C THR A 104 -2.89 -10.57 15.56
N VAL A 105 -2.08 -9.59 15.95
CA VAL A 105 -0.62 -9.65 15.85
C VAL A 105 -0.04 -10.10 17.20
N PRO A 106 0.83 -11.12 17.23
CA PRO A 106 1.35 -11.67 18.48
C PRO A 106 2.24 -10.71 19.26
N ASN A 107 2.98 -9.83 18.57
CA ASN A 107 3.83 -8.80 19.17
C ASN A 107 3.53 -7.44 18.54
N ILE A 108 3.13 -6.47 19.37
CA ILE A 108 2.90 -5.09 18.93
C ILE A 108 4.16 -4.29 19.21
N ASP A 109 4.93 -4.02 18.16
CA ASP A 109 6.00 -3.04 18.23
C ASP A 109 5.46 -1.65 17.95
N LEU A 110 5.90 -0.66 18.74
CA LEU A 110 5.58 0.75 18.53
C LEU A 110 6.41 1.29 17.34
N SER A 111 6.11 0.78 16.16
CA SER A 111 6.82 1.12 14.92
C SER A 111 6.50 2.55 14.47
N LEU A 112 7.41 3.11 13.66
CA LEU A 112 7.19 4.40 13.03
C LEU A 112 5.90 4.39 12.18
N ASP A 113 5.62 3.28 11.49
CA ASP A 113 4.40 3.11 10.70
C ASP A 113 3.12 3.20 11.54
N LEU A 114 3.11 2.62 12.74
CA LEU A 114 1.96 2.73 13.63
C LEU A 114 1.72 4.17 14.06
N LEU A 115 2.77 4.88 14.46
CA LEU A 115 2.69 6.28 14.86
C LEU A 115 2.23 7.18 13.70
N MET A 116 2.87 7.04 12.54
CA MET A 116 2.55 7.84 11.35
C MET A 116 1.17 7.48 10.80
N GLY A 117 0.74 6.23 10.90
CA GLY A 117 -0.61 5.78 10.59
C GLY A 117 -1.67 6.49 11.42
N VAL A 118 -1.52 6.52 12.75
CA VAL A 118 -2.43 7.21 13.67
C VAL A 118 -2.51 8.72 13.36
N VAL A 119 -1.35 9.36 13.14
CA VAL A 119 -1.30 10.79 12.76
C VAL A 119 -2.01 11.02 11.42
N THR A 120 -1.79 10.14 10.44
CA THR A 120 -2.39 10.26 9.11
C THR A 120 -3.90 10.04 9.14
N ILE A 121 -4.42 9.13 9.98
CA ILE A 121 -5.87 8.97 10.21
C ILE A 121 -6.48 10.30 10.69
N GLY A 122 -5.87 10.93 11.70
CA GLY A 122 -6.30 12.23 12.22
C GLY A 122 -6.27 13.31 11.13
N LEU A 123 -5.17 13.34 10.37
CA LEU A 123 -4.95 14.31 9.30
C LEU A 123 -5.99 14.16 8.18
N GLN A 124 -6.26 12.94 7.71
CA GLN A 124 -7.26 12.65 6.68
C GLN A 124 -8.66 13.13 7.11
N ALA A 125 -9.09 12.72 8.32
CA ALA A 125 -10.42 13.07 8.81
C ALA A 125 -10.61 14.59 8.96
N ALA A 126 -9.60 15.28 9.50
CA ALA A 126 -9.61 16.73 9.64
C ALA A 126 -9.58 17.43 8.28
N THR A 127 -8.72 16.98 7.36
CA THR A 127 -8.51 17.58 6.04
C THR A 127 -9.78 17.57 5.22
N TRP A 128 -10.41 16.41 5.04
CA TRP A 128 -11.60 16.31 4.17
C TRP A 128 -12.81 17.01 4.78
N SER A 129 -12.98 16.94 6.10
CA SER A 129 -14.04 17.68 6.80
C SER A 129 -13.86 19.20 6.67
N ALA A 130 -12.64 19.71 6.87
CA ALA A 130 -12.34 21.14 6.75
C ALA A 130 -12.42 21.62 5.30
N PHE A 131 -11.94 20.83 4.34
CA PHE A 131 -12.06 21.09 2.92
C PHE A 131 -13.53 21.26 2.51
N GLY A 132 -14.37 20.27 2.84
CA GLY A 132 -15.81 20.33 2.62
C GLY A 132 -16.42 21.58 3.27
N ALA A 133 -16.10 21.83 4.53
CA ALA A 133 -16.56 23.01 5.28
C ALA A 133 -16.28 24.33 4.55
N VAL A 134 -15.08 24.50 3.99
CA VAL A 134 -14.72 25.66 3.17
C VAL A 134 -15.58 25.73 1.91
N LEU A 135 -15.71 24.63 1.17
CA LEU A 135 -16.57 24.61 -0.03
C LEU A 135 -18.00 25.06 0.31
N GLY A 136 -18.56 24.59 1.42
CA GLY A 136 -19.89 24.97 1.90
C GLY A 136 -20.04 26.47 2.18
N LEU A 137 -19.00 27.12 2.69
CA LEU A 137 -19.01 28.56 2.95
C LEU A 137 -18.88 29.39 1.67
N TYR A 138 -18.04 28.98 0.73
CA TYR A 138 -17.67 29.81 -0.42
C TYR A 138 -18.51 29.54 -1.67
N LEU A 139 -19.08 28.35 -1.84
CA LEU A 139 -19.84 27.96 -3.03
C LEU A 139 -21.35 27.82 -2.73
N PRO A 140 -22.20 27.70 -3.76
CA PRO A 140 -23.58 27.26 -3.59
C PRO A 140 -23.62 25.83 -3.00
N THR A 141 -24.53 25.56 -2.06
CA THR A 141 -24.56 24.31 -1.29
C THR A 141 -24.57 23.04 -2.15
N VAL A 142 -25.30 23.04 -3.27
CA VAL A 142 -25.37 21.89 -4.18
C VAL A 142 -24.01 21.62 -4.83
N VAL A 143 -23.34 22.67 -5.32
CA VAL A 143 -22.01 22.59 -5.93
C VAL A 143 -20.97 22.19 -4.89
N ALA A 144 -21.05 22.79 -3.69
CA ALA A 144 -20.15 22.48 -2.58
C ALA A 144 -20.24 21.02 -2.16
N ALA A 145 -21.46 20.49 -2.03
CA ALA A 145 -21.69 19.10 -1.65
C ALA A 145 -21.18 18.12 -2.73
N ALA A 146 -21.44 18.42 -4.01
CA ALA A 146 -20.92 17.62 -5.12
C ALA A 146 -19.39 17.58 -5.15
N LEU A 147 -18.73 18.73 -5.03
CA LEU A 147 -17.27 18.83 -5.00
C LEU A 147 -16.68 18.22 -3.72
N GLY A 148 -17.34 18.39 -2.58
CA GLY A 148 -16.94 17.80 -1.30
C GLY A 148 -16.96 16.27 -1.32
N LEU A 149 -17.80 15.66 -2.16
CA LEU A 149 -17.81 14.23 -2.40
C LEU A 149 -16.80 13.82 -3.49
N PHE A 150 -16.81 14.53 -4.63
CA PHE A 150 -16.07 14.14 -5.83
C PHE A 150 -14.56 14.33 -5.69
N VAL A 151 -14.09 15.45 -5.13
CA VAL A 151 -12.66 15.76 -5.06
C VAL A 151 -11.89 14.77 -4.17
N PRO A 152 -12.33 14.44 -2.94
CA PRO A 152 -11.67 13.43 -2.14
C PRO A 152 -11.70 12.06 -2.82
N PHE A 153 -12.78 11.72 -3.53
CA PHE A 153 -12.89 10.46 -4.25
C PHE A 153 -11.84 10.36 -5.37
N VAL A 154 -11.67 11.43 -6.17
CA VAL A 154 -10.65 11.46 -7.22
C VAL A 154 -9.25 11.30 -6.63
N PHE A 155 -8.93 12.01 -5.56
CA PHE A 155 -7.61 11.91 -4.92
C PHE A 155 -7.37 10.61 -4.15
N ALA A 156 -8.43 9.89 -3.78
CA ALA A 156 -8.31 8.54 -3.24
C ALA A 156 -8.12 7.50 -4.36
N ALA A 157 -8.99 7.52 -5.36
CA ALA A 157 -9.09 6.46 -6.35
C ALA A 157 -8.07 6.54 -7.49
N TYR A 158 -7.77 7.75 -7.99
CA TYR A 158 -7.00 7.89 -9.21
C TYR A 158 -5.50 7.70 -9.02
N PRO A 159 -4.85 8.20 -7.93
CA PRO A 159 -3.40 8.09 -7.81
C PRO A 159 -2.86 6.67 -7.96
N VAL A 160 -3.54 5.67 -7.39
CA VAL A 160 -3.17 4.25 -7.48
C VAL A 160 -3.23 3.71 -8.91
N SER A 161 -3.94 4.36 -9.83
CA SER A 161 -3.98 4.01 -11.25
C SER A 161 -2.97 4.78 -12.12
N MET A 162 -2.33 5.82 -11.59
CA MET A 162 -1.41 6.65 -12.36
C MET A 162 -0.04 5.98 -12.49
N SER A 163 0.62 6.14 -13.64
CA SER A 163 2.01 5.69 -13.85
C SER A 163 3.02 6.58 -13.11
N ASN A 164 2.66 7.81 -12.82
CA ASN A 164 3.51 8.76 -12.14
C ASN A 164 3.59 8.46 -10.63
N VAL A 165 4.80 8.12 -10.18
CA VAL A 165 5.11 7.74 -8.80
C VAL A 165 4.74 8.82 -7.79
N ALA A 166 4.97 10.11 -8.10
CA ALA A 166 4.72 11.18 -7.15
C ALA A 166 3.26 11.25 -6.69
N TRP A 167 2.32 11.08 -7.62
CA TRP A 167 0.89 11.12 -7.31
C TRP A 167 0.48 10.03 -6.32
N ARG A 168 1.04 8.81 -6.47
CA ARG A 168 0.77 7.67 -5.59
C ARG A 168 1.16 7.94 -4.13
N GLN A 169 2.20 8.74 -3.92
CA GLN A 169 2.78 9.00 -2.60
C GLN A 169 2.07 10.12 -1.83
N MET A 170 1.26 10.95 -2.49
CA MET A 170 0.77 12.24 -1.95
C MET A 170 -0.47 12.18 -1.06
N PHE A 171 -1.24 11.09 -1.07
CA PHE A 171 -2.57 11.05 -0.43
C PHE A 171 -2.75 9.97 0.64
N GLY A 172 -1.67 9.31 1.06
CA GLY A 172 -1.65 8.49 2.28
C GLY A 172 -2.53 7.26 2.25
N GLN A 173 -2.64 6.58 1.11
CA GLN A 173 -3.51 5.43 0.92
C GLN A 173 -2.80 4.26 0.21
N PRO A 174 -1.88 3.56 0.89
CA PRO A 174 -1.16 2.42 0.31
C PRO A 174 -2.01 1.13 0.21
N TYR A 175 -3.30 1.22 0.57
CA TYR A 175 -4.28 0.16 0.82
C TYR A 175 -4.42 -0.97 -0.22
N THR A 176 -3.93 -0.81 -1.45
CA THR A 176 -3.96 -1.86 -2.50
C THR A 176 -2.58 -2.25 -3.03
N SER A 177 -1.54 -1.51 -2.64
CA SER A 177 -0.17 -1.71 -3.12
C SER A 177 0.80 -2.16 -2.01
N CYS A 178 0.32 -2.20 -0.76
CA CYS A 178 1.08 -2.63 0.42
C CYS A 178 0.12 -3.18 1.50
N CYS A 179 0.50 -4.16 2.33
CA CYS A 179 1.86 -4.71 2.49
C CYS A 179 1.82 -6.22 2.61
N SER A 180 2.71 -6.91 1.89
CA SER A 180 3.00 -8.31 2.18
C SER A 180 3.88 -8.47 3.42
N VAL A 181 4.22 -9.71 3.77
CA VAL A 181 4.99 -10.01 4.99
C VAL A 181 6.38 -9.36 4.97
N SER A 182 7.00 -9.26 3.79
CA SER A 182 8.35 -8.73 3.60
C SER A 182 8.42 -7.23 3.36
N GLN A 183 7.29 -6.53 3.39
CA GLN A 183 7.18 -5.13 3.04
C GLN A 183 6.71 -4.26 4.20
N GLU A 184 7.19 -3.02 4.21
CA GLU A 184 6.72 -1.94 5.06
C GLU A 184 6.31 -0.73 4.22
N ILE A 185 5.61 0.23 4.84
CA ILE A 185 5.13 1.41 4.11
C ILE A 185 6.33 2.29 3.78
N ASP A 186 6.41 2.76 2.52
CA ASP A 186 7.49 3.67 2.10
C ASP A 186 7.49 4.95 2.95
N PRO A 187 8.58 5.29 3.66
CA PRO A 187 8.66 6.52 4.45
C PRO A 187 8.40 7.81 3.64
N ILE A 188 8.67 7.77 2.32
CA ILE A 188 8.37 8.88 1.42
C ILE A 188 6.85 9.13 1.32
N LEU A 189 6.03 8.08 1.40
CA LEU A 189 4.56 8.21 1.43
C LEU A 189 4.14 9.10 2.59
N TRP A 190 4.66 8.84 3.79
CA TRP A 190 4.32 9.61 5.00
C TRP A 190 4.70 11.08 4.85
N GLN A 191 5.90 11.36 4.36
CA GLN A 191 6.39 12.72 4.19
C GLN A 191 5.59 13.48 3.13
N SER A 192 5.39 12.89 1.96
CA SER A 192 4.63 13.50 0.86
C SER A 192 3.18 13.76 1.26
N THR A 193 2.54 12.77 1.89
CA THR A 193 1.17 12.89 2.42
C THR A 193 1.04 13.99 3.45
N ALA A 194 1.98 14.09 4.40
CA ALA A 194 1.96 15.13 5.42
C ALA A 194 2.04 16.54 4.81
N TRP A 195 2.89 16.74 3.80
CA TRP A 195 2.97 18.02 3.07
C TRP A 195 1.65 18.36 2.38
N VAL A 196 1.07 17.40 1.66
CA VAL A 196 -0.13 17.60 0.84
C VAL A 196 -1.36 17.80 1.71
N LEU A 197 -1.73 16.81 2.51
CA LEU A 197 -2.93 16.90 3.36
C LEU A 197 -2.77 17.99 4.42
N GLY A 198 -1.58 18.17 4.98
CA GLY A 198 -1.27 19.27 5.89
C GLY A 198 -1.50 20.63 5.26
N SER A 199 -1.10 20.81 3.99
CA SER A 199 -1.34 22.07 3.27
C SER A 199 -2.81 22.32 2.95
N VAL A 200 -3.55 21.27 2.56
CA VAL A 200 -5.00 21.36 2.31
C VAL A 200 -5.71 21.73 3.60
N LEU A 201 -5.38 21.08 4.72
CA LEU A 201 -5.96 21.38 6.03
C LEU A 201 -5.60 22.80 6.49
N ALA A 202 -4.32 23.19 6.44
CA ALA A 202 -3.88 24.52 6.84
C ALA A 202 -4.58 25.61 6.02
N SER A 203 -4.62 25.44 4.70
CA SER A 203 -5.32 26.36 3.79
C SER A 203 -6.80 26.41 4.08
N ALA A 204 -7.43 25.26 4.33
CA ALA A 204 -8.85 25.21 4.66
C ALA A 204 -9.14 25.93 5.98
N LEU A 205 -8.34 25.70 7.03
CA LEU A 205 -8.47 26.39 8.31
C LEU A 205 -8.29 27.90 8.15
N ILE A 206 -7.26 28.36 7.43
CA ILE A 206 -7.06 29.78 7.14
C ILE A 206 -8.31 30.36 6.46
N LEU A 207 -8.85 29.69 5.44
CA LEU A 207 -10.04 30.14 4.73
C LEU A 207 -11.31 30.14 5.61
N LEU A 208 -11.47 29.17 6.52
CA LEU A 208 -12.55 29.13 7.50
C LEU A 208 -12.47 30.32 8.46
N PHE A 209 -11.32 30.54 9.07
CA PHE A 209 -11.13 31.62 10.04
C PHE A 209 -11.14 33.02 9.41
N THR A 210 -10.90 33.13 8.11
CA THR A 210 -10.84 34.41 7.40
C THR A 210 -12.01 34.69 6.48
N PHE A 211 -13.07 33.87 6.55
CA PHE A 211 -14.30 34.03 5.76
C PHE A 211 -14.85 35.46 5.76
N ARG A 212 -14.78 36.17 6.91
CA ARG A 212 -15.29 37.55 7.11
C ARG A 212 -14.33 38.50 7.83
N GLY A 213 -13.02 38.22 7.83
CA GLY A 213 -12.03 39.14 8.41
C GLY A 213 -12.04 40.53 7.74
N THR A 214 -11.43 41.54 8.37
CA THR A 214 -11.29 42.90 7.80
C THR A 214 -10.77 42.83 6.35
N LYS A 215 -11.35 43.64 5.44
CA LYS A 215 -11.22 43.46 3.97
C LYS A 215 -9.78 43.22 3.50
N LYS A 216 -8.79 43.92 4.07
CA LYS A 216 -7.37 43.76 3.70
C LYS A 216 -6.74 42.50 4.31
N LEU A 217 -6.90 42.26 5.61
CA LEU A 217 -6.27 41.11 6.29
C LEU A 217 -6.85 39.78 5.78
N ALA A 218 -8.17 39.71 5.57
CA ALA A 218 -8.81 38.53 4.99
C ALA A 218 -8.35 38.25 3.57
N LEU A 219 -8.14 39.30 2.75
CA LEU A 219 -7.60 39.12 1.40
C LEU A 219 -6.18 38.57 1.42
N TYR A 220 -5.29 39.14 2.24
CA TYR A 220 -3.92 38.64 2.36
C TYR A 220 -3.86 37.20 2.87
N ALA A 221 -4.70 36.85 3.85
CA ALA A 221 -4.76 35.48 4.35
C ALA A 221 -5.28 34.49 3.30
N LYS A 222 -6.25 34.89 2.45
CA LYS A 222 -6.72 34.06 1.34
C LYS A 222 -5.63 33.85 0.28
N ILE A 223 -4.91 34.90 -0.07
CA ILE A 223 -3.75 34.80 -0.98
C ILE A 223 -2.70 33.88 -0.37
N PHE A 224 -2.39 34.07 0.91
CA PHE A 224 -1.44 33.23 1.64
C PHE A 224 -1.86 31.77 1.68
N ALA A 225 -3.15 31.45 1.87
CA ALA A 225 -3.66 30.09 1.80
C ALA A 225 -3.42 29.46 0.42
N VAL A 226 -3.68 30.19 -0.67
CA VAL A 226 -3.41 29.70 -2.03
C VAL A 226 -1.90 29.49 -2.26
N LEU A 227 -1.06 30.41 -1.78
CA LEU A 227 0.39 30.29 -1.90
C LEU A 227 0.95 29.10 -1.11
N ILE A 228 0.50 28.89 0.13
CA ILE A 228 0.87 27.72 0.93
C ILE A 228 0.44 26.44 0.22
N LEU A 229 -0.80 26.38 -0.25
CA LEU A 229 -1.32 25.22 -0.95
C LEU A 229 -0.45 24.89 -2.17
N GLY A 230 -0.18 25.88 -3.04
CA GLY A 230 0.66 25.68 -4.22
C GLY A 230 2.09 25.26 -3.89
N PHE A 231 2.73 25.92 -2.92
CA PHE A 231 4.10 25.61 -2.50
C PHE A 231 4.21 24.21 -1.89
N CYS A 232 3.36 23.88 -0.93
CA CYS A 232 3.40 22.59 -0.24
C CYS A 232 2.93 21.44 -1.11
N LEU A 233 1.98 21.64 -2.03
CA LEU A 233 1.65 20.64 -3.06
C LEU A 233 2.86 20.36 -3.95
N SER A 234 3.58 21.40 -4.38
CA SER A 234 4.80 21.25 -5.19
C SER A 234 5.92 20.55 -4.41
N ALA A 235 6.09 20.88 -3.13
CA ALA A 235 7.04 20.22 -2.24
C ALA A 235 6.66 18.75 -2.02
N GLY A 236 5.38 18.46 -1.73
CA GLY A 236 4.86 17.12 -1.57
C GLY A 236 5.04 16.27 -2.83
N TYR A 237 4.80 16.84 -4.02
CA TYR A 237 5.07 16.21 -5.30
C TYR A 237 6.57 15.91 -5.49
N SER A 238 7.44 16.87 -5.19
CA SER A 238 8.90 16.71 -5.29
C SER A 238 9.44 15.62 -4.34
N VAL A 239 8.90 15.56 -3.11
CA VAL A 239 9.20 14.48 -2.16
C VAL A 239 8.67 13.15 -2.70
N GLY A 240 7.41 13.10 -3.14
CA GLY A 240 6.76 11.90 -3.66
C GLY A 240 7.45 11.33 -4.89
N ALA A 241 8.05 12.17 -5.73
CA ALA A 241 8.80 11.76 -6.91
C ALA A 241 10.04 10.89 -6.58
N LYS A 242 10.51 10.90 -5.32
CA LYS A 242 11.60 10.06 -4.82
C LYS A 242 11.14 8.70 -4.31
N GLY A 243 9.83 8.49 -4.18
CA GLY A 243 9.26 7.23 -3.72
C GLY A 243 9.29 6.17 -4.80
N ASN A 244 8.52 5.11 -4.59
CA ASN A 244 8.37 4.01 -5.55
C ASN A 244 6.92 3.79 -6.00
N TYR A 245 6.72 2.95 -7.02
CA TYR A 245 5.41 2.69 -7.60
C TYR A 245 4.44 1.94 -6.67
N ASN A 246 4.97 1.08 -5.79
CA ASN A 246 4.19 0.23 -4.89
C ASN A 246 3.88 0.92 -3.55
N SER A 247 4.47 2.09 -3.28
CA SER A 247 4.38 2.77 -1.98
C SER A 247 4.77 1.86 -0.79
N ALA A 248 5.63 0.90 -1.08
CA ALA A 248 6.11 -0.12 -0.17
C ALA A 248 7.63 -0.26 -0.35
N VAL A 249 8.35 -0.52 0.73
CA VAL A 249 9.78 -0.84 0.69
C VAL A 249 10.00 -2.17 1.40
N LEU A 250 11.12 -2.83 1.10
CA LEU A 250 11.48 -4.06 1.77
C LEU A 250 11.83 -3.77 3.24
N ARG A 251 11.28 -4.60 4.13
CA ARG A 251 11.66 -4.59 5.55
C ARG A 251 13.13 -4.97 5.69
N SER A 252 13.77 -4.50 6.76
CA SER A 252 15.15 -4.89 7.08
C SER A 252 15.26 -6.41 7.26
N ALA A 253 16.21 -7.03 6.56
CA ALA A 253 16.50 -8.46 6.66
C ALA A 253 16.92 -8.88 8.08
N GLU A 254 17.39 -7.95 8.91
CA GLU A 254 17.75 -8.20 10.32
C GLU A 254 16.55 -8.64 11.17
N SER A 255 15.33 -8.34 10.73
CA SER A 255 14.11 -8.74 11.43
C SER A 255 13.56 -10.10 10.98
N MET A 256 14.25 -10.80 10.08
CA MET A 256 13.95 -12.19 9.73
C MET A 256 14.52 -13.16 10.76
N LEU A 257 13.83 -14.30 10.94
CA LEU A 257 14.34 -15.42 11.72
C LEU A 257 15.03 -16.40 10.76
N CYS A 258 16.36 -16.46 10.84
CA CYS A 258 17.17 -17.37 10.03
C CYS A 258 17.59 -18.61 10.82
N GLU A 259 17.21 -19.79 10.34
CA GLU A 259 17.75 -21.08 10.78
C GLU A 259 18.68 -21.63 9.69
N LYS A 260 19.99 -21.44 9.88
CA LYS A 260 21.02 -21.75 8.87
C LYS A 260 20.81 -20.97 7.57
N ASP A 261 20.40 -21.65 6.51
CA ASP A 261 20.20 -21.19 5.14
C ASP A 261 18.74 -20.84 4.83
N ILE A 262 17.83 -20.98 5.81
CA ILE A 262 16.41 -20.66 5.63
C ILE A 262 16.07 -19.46 6.49
N CYS A 263 15.71 -18.34 5.86
CA CYS A 263 15.29 -17.11 6.50
C CYS A 263 13.81 -16.84 6.22
N ALA A 264 12.99 -16.80 7.27
CA ALA A 264 11.56 -16.53 7.17
C ALA A 264 11.13 -15.46 8.18
N TRP A 265 10.03 -14.78 7.89
CA TRP A 265 9.46 -13.83 8.84
C TRP A 265 8.80 -14.53 10.01
N PRO A 266 8.77 -13.93 11.21
CA PRO A 266 7.99 -14.45 12.33
C PRO A 266 6.53 -14.73 11.96
N GLU A 267 5.94 -13.88 11.13
CA GLU A 267 4.54 -13.93 10.70
C GLU A 267 4.26 -14.91 9.55
N THR A 268 5.30 -15.51 8.93
CA THR A 268 5.11 -16.54 7.90
C THR A 268 4.35 -17.74 8.48
N PRO A 269 3.25 -18.22 7.85
CA PRO A 269 2.48 -19.34 8.37
C PRO A 269 3.32 -20.58 8.62
N GLU A 270 3.14 -21.21 9.79
CA GLU A 270 3.94 -22.37 10.21
C GLU A 270 3.87 -23.53 9.20
N ALA A 271 2.69 -23.78 8.63
CA ALA A 271 2.52 -24.80 7.59
C ALA A 271 3.41 -24.55 6.36
N GLN A 272 3.50 -23.28 5.91
CA GLN A 272 4.37 -22.91 4.79
C GLN A 272 5.84 -23.04 5.19
N ARG A 273 6.22 -22.61 6.40
CA ARG A 273 7.58 -22.76 6.93
C ARG A 273 8.01 -24.22 7.01
N ALA A 274 7.13 -25.10 7.49
CA ALA A 274 7.42 -26.52 7.65
C ALA A 274 7.61 -27.23 6.30
N VAL A 275 6.74 -26.96 5.32
CA VAL A 275 6.82 -27.55 3.97
C VAL A 275 8.11 -27.11 3.27
N ASN A 276 8.36 -25.82 3.20
CA ASN A 276 9.55 -25.27 2.53
C ASN A 276 10.85 -25.74 3.20
N THR A 277 10.88 -25.77 4.54
CA THR A 277 12.04 -26.26 5.29
C THR A 277 12.32 -27.74 5.01
N ARG A 278 11.27 -28.57 4.93
CA ARG A 278 11.40 -30.00 4.61
C ARG A 278 11.96 -30.19 3.20
N ILE A 279 11.38 -29.50 2.22
CA ILE A 279 11.81 -29.58 0.81
C ILE A 279 13.27 -29.15 0.70
N TRP A 280 13.61 -27.96 1.20
CA TRP A 280 14.95 -27.41 1.12
C TRP A 280 16.01 -28.34 1.69
N ARG A 281 15.75 -28.90 2.89
CA ARG A 281 16.63 -29.89 3.52
C ARG A 281 16.72 -31.20 2.74
N SER A 282 15.62 -31.67 2.16
CA SER A 282 15.59 -32.91 1.36
C SER A 282 16.41 -32.79 0.07
N LEU A 283 16.43 -31.60 -0.53
CA LEU A 283 17.20 -31.33 -1.75
C LEU A 283 18.71 -31.25 -1.47
N GLY A 284 19.13 -31.06 -0.22
CA GLY A 284 20.55 -31.02 0.15
C GLY A 284 21.30 -29.85 -0.47
N ILE A 285 20.63 -28.71 -0.61
CA ILE A 285 21.18 -27.49 -1.22
C ILE A 285 22.16 -26.85 -0.23
N HIS A 286 23.29 -26.38 -0.75
CA HIS A 286 24.28 -25.58 -0.05
C HIS A 286 24.54 -24.30 -0.85
N GLY A 287 25.24 -23.31 -0.30
CA GLY A 287 25.63 -22.09 -1.03
C GLY A 287 24.51 -21.10 -1.35
N TYR A 288 23.25 -21.53 -1.41
CA TYR A 288 22.07 -20.68 -1.53
C TYR A 288 21.37 -20.48 -0.19
N ARG A 289 20.54 -19.44 -0.11
CA ARG A 289 19.64 -19.20 1.02
C ARG A 289 18.20 -19.15 0.54
N LEU A 290 17.29 -19.79 1.27
CA LEU A 290 15.86 -19.66 1.04
C LEU A 290 15.32 -18.50 1.87
N VAL A 291 14.87 -17.43 1.22
CA VAL A 291 14.50 -16.16 1.86
C VAL A 291 13.05 -15.80 1.58
N ASP A 292 12.25 -15.56 2.63
CA ASP A 292 10.88 -15.05 2.50
C ASP A 292 10.88 -13.56 2.14
N SER A 293 11.12 -13.27 0.87
CA SER A 293 11.09 -11.94 0.29
C SER A 293 10.27 -11.95 -1.00
N GLU A 294 9.84 -10.78 -1.46
CA GLU A 294 9.26 -10.64 -2.80
C GLU A 294 10.33 -10.51 -3.89
N VAL A 295 11.51 -10.03 -3.51
CA VAL A 295 12.63 -9.81 -4.42
C VAL A 295 13.89 -10.39 -3.81
N ALA A 296 14.68 -11.07 -4.62
CA ALA A 296 15.97 -11.61 -4.22
C ALA A 296 16.94 -10.44 -4.05
N ASN A 297 17.56 -10.33 -2.88
CA ASN A 297 18.51 -9.25 -2.61
C ASN A 297 19.89 -9.56 -3.19
N ASN A 298 20.24 -10.85 -3.25
CA ASN A 298 21.49 -11.37 -3.77
C ASN A 298 21.22 -12.49 -4.80
N GLU A 299 22.19 -12.78 -5.67
CA GLU A 299 22.12 -13.91 -6.61
C GLU A 299 22.10 -15.29 -5.92
N GLU A 300 22.43 -15.33 -4.63
CA GLU A 300 22.41 -16.54 -3.81
C GLU A 300 21.06 -16.73 -3.07
N ASP A 301 20.13 -15.78 -3.20
CA ASP A 301 18.84 -15.84 -2.53
C ASP A 301 17.77 -16.47 -3.44
N ILE A 302 17.23 -17.60 -3.00
CA ILE A 302 16.05 -18.24 -3.58
C ILE A 302 14.82 -17.76 -2.82
N LEU A 303 13.79 -17.32 -3.55
CA LEU A 303 12.56 -16.82 -2.95
C LEU A 303 11.75 -17.96 -2.36
N PHE A 304 11.31 -17.74 -1.12
CA PHE A 304 10.45 -18.65 -0.39
C PHE A 304 9.06 -18.78 -1.05
N PRO A 305 8.65 -20.00 -1.45
CA PRO A 305 7.30 -20.23 -1.96
C PRO A 305 6.21 -19.94 -0.93
N ARG A 306 5.28 -19.04 -1.29
CA ARG A 306 4.11 -18.66 -0.45
C ARG A 306 2.92 -19.63 -0.59
N THR A 307 3.20 -20.93 -0.62
CA THR A 307 2.21 -22.01 -0.72
C THR A 307 2.47 -23.07 0.34
N ALA A 308 1.40 -23.74 0.79
CA ALA A 308 1.48 -24.91 1.68
C ALA A 308 1.41 -26.23 0.91
N ASP A 309 1.22 -26.19 -0.41
CA ASP A 309 1.27 -27.38 -1.27
C ASP A 309 2.73 -27.78 -1.51
N GLU A 310 3.08 -29.01 -1.12
CA GLU A 310 4.45 -29.53 -1.20
C GLU A 310 4.96 -29.65 -2.64
N ASN A 311 4.10 -30.04 -3.58
CA ASN A 311 4.47 -30.20 -4.98
C ASN A 311 4.66 -28.85 -5.65
N GLU A 312 3.78 -27.90 -5.36
CA GLU A 312 3.87 -26.54 -5.89
C GLU A 312 5.12 -25.82 -5.34
N ALA A 313 5.36 -25.89 -4.02
CA ALA A 313 6.55 -25.32 -3.39
C ALA A 313 7.83 -25.92 -3.98
N LYS A 314 7.89 -27.26 -4.13
CA LYS A 314 9.04 -27.94 -4.71
C LYS A 314 9.28 -27.54 -6.16
N LYS A 315 8.21 -27.46 -6.98
CA LYS A 315 8.30 -26.98 -8.37
C LYS A 315 8.88 -25.57 -8.42
N ILE A 316 8.39 -24.66 -7.59
CA ILE A 316 8.86 -23.26 -7.54
C ILE A 316 10.34 -23.20 -7.14
N ILE A 317 10.76 -23.91 -6.09
CA ILE A 317 12.15 -23.94 -5.64
C ILE A 317 13.08 -24.48 -6.73
N LEU A 318 12.74 -25.61 -7.34
CA LEU A 318 13.55 -26.22 -8.39
C LEU A 318 13.67 -25.34 -9.64
N THR A 319 12.58 -24.67 -10.02
CA THR A 319 12.59 -23.75 -11.16
C THR A 319 13.49 -22.55 -10.88
N GLN A 320 13.42 -21.98 -9.68
CA GLN A 320 14.30 -20.87 -9.29
C GLN A 320 15.77 -21.30 -9.23
N LEU A 321 16.09 -22.44 -8.61
CA LEU A 321 17.47 -22.97 -8.61
C LEU A 321 17.99 -23.17 -10.02
N LEU A 322 17.15 -23.70 -10.91
CA LEU A 322 17.53 -23.91 -12.30
C LEU A 322 17.85 -22.61 -13.03
N SER A 323 17.08 -21.55 -12.78
CA SER A 323 17.36 -20.23 -13.36
C SER A 323 18.67 -19.61 -12.86
N HIS A 324 19.23 -20.11 -11.74
CA HIS A 324 20.51 -19.66 -11.20
C HIS A 324 21.71 -20.44 -11.71
N GLU A 325 21.52 -21.54 -12.46
CA GLU A 325 22.62 -22.37 -12.95
C GLU A 325 23.42 -21.65 -14.05
N PRO A 326 24.74 -21.42 -13.85
CA PRO A 326 25.56 -20.65 -14.80
C PRO A 326 25.60 -21.26 -16.21
N GLU A 327 25.57 -22.58 -16.32
CA GLU A 327 25.62 -23.26 -17.61
C GLU A 327 24.38 -22.96 -18.47
N LEU A 328 23.21 -22.78 -17.84
CA LEU A 328 21.99 -22.41 -18.55
C LEU A 328 21.91 -20.92 -18.87
N LYS A 329 22.43 -20.06 -18.00
CA LYS A 329 22.53 -18.61 -18.28
C LYS A 329 23.43 -18.33 -19.49
N ASN A 330 24.49 -19.13 -19.66
CA ASN A 330 25.48 -18.97 -20.73
C ASN A 330 25.14 -19.72 -22.02
N THR A 331 23.99 -20.41 -22.08
CA THR A 331 23.58 -21.17 -23.26
C THR A 331 22.36 -20.52 -23.91
N ASP A 332 22.47 -20.14 -25.17
CA ASP A 332 21.37 -19.54 -25.93
C ASP A 332 20.24 -20.56 -26.17
N SER A 333 19.01 -20.10 -26.02
CA SER A 333 17.82 -20.81 -26.48
C SER A 333 17.52 -20.49 -27.95
N CYS A 334 16.55 -21.22 -28.53
CA CYS A 334 15.97 -20.91 -29.84
C CYS A 334 14.96 -19.74 -29.82
N TRP A 335 14.64 -19.17 -28.66
CA TRP A 335 13.67 -18.09 -28.52
C TRP A 335 14.36 -16.74 -28.65
N ASP A 336 13.78 -15.84 -29.44
CA ASP A 336 14.25 -14.47 -29.60
C ASP A 336 13.47 -13.49 -28.70
N SER A 337 14.15 -12.47 -28.21
CA SER A 337 13.61 -11.28 -27.55
C SER A 337 13.95 -10.02 -28.35
N GLU A 338 13.38 -8.87 -27.98
CA GLU A 338 13.72 -7.57 -28.58
C GLU A 338 15.23 -7.25 -28.48
N ASN A 339 15.94 -7.86 -27.52
CA ASN A 339 17.36 -7.64 -27.26
C ASN A 339 18.27 -8.77 -27.80
N GLY A 340 17.73 -9.72 -28.59
CA GLY A 340 18.46 -10.89 -29.09
C GLY A 340 17.96 -12.21 -28.51
N LYS A 341 18.73 -13.29 -28.67
CA LYS A 341 18.35 -14.62 -28.18
C LYS A 341 18.26 -14.64 -26.65
N LEU A 342 17.20 -15.25 -26.13
CA LEU A 342 17.05 -15.52 -24.70
C LEU A 342 18.00 -16.65 -24.28
N SER A 343 18.53 -16.57 -23.07
CA SER A 343 19.25 -17.70 -22.47
C SER A 343 18.29 -18.87 -22.18
N LEU A 344 18.80 -20.09 -22.09
CA LEU A 344 18.00 -21.26 -21.68
C LEU A 344 17.39 -21.08 -20.29
N ALA A 345 18.07 -20.35 -19.39
CA ALA A 345 17.57 -20.03 -18.05
C ALA A 345 16.34 -19.09 -18.08
N GLU A 346 16.28 -18.17 -19.05
CA GLU A 346 15.15 -17.25 -19.24
C GLU A 346 14.02 -17.88 -20.05
N ALA A 347 14.36 -18.79 -20.97
CA ALA A 347 13.41 -19.47 -21.85
C ALA A 347 12.91 -20.82 -21.29
N LEU A 348 13.01 -21.04 -19.97
CA LEU A 348 12.57 -22.29 -19.35
C LEU A 348 11.08 -22.53 -19.63
N PRO A 349 10.69 -23.66 -20.25
CA PRO A 349 9.29 -23.99 -20.49
C PRO A 349 8.60 -24.28 -19.16
N ASP A 350 7.26 -24.27 -19.16
CA ASP A 350 6.48 -24.69 -17.99
C ASP A 350 6.64 -26.21 -17.77
N MET A 351 7.71 -26.60 -17.09
CA MET A 351 8.04 -27.98 -16.82
C MET A 351 7.17 -28.52 -15.68
N GLY A 352 6.61 -29.72 -15.89
CA GLY A 352 5.95 -30.46 -14.81
C GLY A 352 6.96 -30.88 -13.75
N LEU A 353 6.50 -31.08 -12.51
CA LEU A 353 7.36 -31.50 -11.40
C LEU A 353 8.11 -32.81 -11.68
N ASN A 354 7.48 -33.77 -12.36
CA ASN A 354 8.12 -35.03 -12.72
C ASN A 354 9.30 -34.84 -13.71
N ASP A 355 9.15 -33.91 -14.65
CA ASP A 355 10.20 -33.58 -15.61
C ASP A 355 11.37 -32.91 -14.87
N LEU A 356 11.06 -31.94 -13.98
CA LEU A 356 12.04 -31.29 -13.11
C LEU A 356 12.80 -32.30 -12.25
N ASP A 357 12.09 -33.21 -11.57
CA ASP A 357 12.72 -34.22 -10.70
C ASP A 357 13.69 -35.12 -11.47
N THR A 358 13.34 -35.51 -12.70
CA THR A 358 14.16 -36.40 -13.53
C THR A 358 15.47 -35.75 -13.96
N VAL A 359 15.40 -34.46 -14.32
CA VAL A 359 16.52 -33.71 -14.90
C VAL A 359 17.40 -33.09 -13.82
N LEU A 360 16.81 -32.69 -12.70
CA LEU A 360 17.46 -31.85 -11.69
C LEU A 360 17.90 -32.59 -10.45
N LEU A 361 17.32 -33.76 -10.15
CA LEU A 361 17.59 -34.48 -8.93
C LEU A 361 18.35 -35.78 -9.18
N THR A 362 19.30 -36.10 -8.31
CA THR A 362 19.95 -37.42 -8.28
C THR A 362 18.91 -38.51 -8.00
N PRO A 363 19.21 -39.80 -8.25
CA PRO A 363 18.33 -40.90 -7.86
C PRO A 363 17.97 -40.91 -6.35
N SER A 364 18.78 -40.26 -5.52
CA SER A 364 18.53 -40.07 -4.09
C SER A 364 17.62 -38.87 -3.74
N GLY A 365 17.19 -38.09 -4.74
CA GLY A 365 16.33 -36.91 -4.57
C GLY A 365 17.08 -35.60 -4.27
N LYS A 366 18.42 -35.57 -4.33
CA LYS A 366 19.24 -34.38 -4.07
C LYS A 366 19.43 -33.52 -5.32
N TRP A 367 19.53 -32.20 -5.15
CA TRP A 367 19.83 -31.23 -6.20
C TRP A 367 21.17 -31.54 -6.90
N ARG A 368 21.17 -31.70 -8.23
CA ARG A 368 22.38 -32.04 -9.00
C ARG A 368 23.31 -30.86 -9.29
N GLY A 369 22.78 -29.64 -9.31
CA GLY A 369 23.49 -28.44 -9.78
C GLY A 369 24.64 -27.98 -8.90
N LEU A 370 25.24 -26.86 -9.29
CA LEU A 370 26.56 -26.37 -8.83
C LEU A 370 26.72 -26.35 -7.30
N HIS A 371 25.62 -26.09 -6.58
CA HIS A 371 25.63 -25.98 -5.14
C HIS A 371 24.87 -27.09 -4.39
N GLY A 372 24.58 -28.23 -5.04
CA GLY A 372 23.95 -29.39 -4.39
C GLY A 372 24.82 -30.64 -4.42
N THR A 373 25.40 -30.96 -5.59
CA THR A 373 26.32 -32.08 -5.77
C THR A 373 27.33 -31.74 -6.87
N ASN A 374 28.31 -32.62 -7.09
CA ASN A 374 29.26 -32.46 -8.21
C ASN A 374 28.75 -33.10 -9.51
N ASP A 375 27.50 -33.57 -9.55
CA ASP A 375 26.97 -34.33 -10.70
C ASP A 375 26.58 -33.43 -11.88
N GLY A 376 26.32 -32.14 -11.63
CA GLY A 376 25.92 -31.16 -12.65
C GLY A 376 24.50 -31.37 -13.17
N VAL A 377 23.90 -30.33 -13.74
CA VAL A 377 22.56 -30.44 -14.36
C VAL A 377 22.69 -30.96 -15.78
N ASP A 378 21.73 -31.77 -16.25
CA ASP A 378 21.69 -32.22 -17.66
C ASP A 378 21.19 -31.10 -18.58
N VAL A 379 22.08 -30.16 -18.89
CA VAL A 379 21.82 -29.00 -19.75
C VAL A 379 21.31 -29.42 -21.13
N ARG A 380 21.79 -30.54 -21.66
CA ARG A 380 21.38 -31.03 -22.98
C ARG A 380 19.93 -31.49 -22.97
N ALA A 381 19.51 -32.25 -21.96
CA ALA A 381 18.12 -32.66 -21.82
C ALA A 381 17.17 -31.45 -21.68
N ILE A 382 17.60 -30.41 -20.96
CA ILE A 382 16.85 -29.15 -20.82
C ILE A 382 16.77 -28.42 -22.16
N ALA A 383 17.91 -28.24 -22.84
CA ALA A 383 17.98 -27.57 -24.14
C ALA A 383 17.10 -28.28 -25.18
N ASP A 384 17.16 -29.61 -25.26
CA ASP A 384 16.32 -30.41 -26.15
C ASP A 384 14.83 -30.28 -25.84
N ARG A 385 14.46 -30.02 -24.58
CA ARG A 385 13.05 -29.77 -24.20
C ARG A 385 12.61 -28.36 -24.58
N VAL A 386 13.37 -27.34 -24.19
CA VAL A 386 13.11 -25.92 -24.53
C VAL A 386 13.02 -25.74 -26.04
N ASN A 387 13.97 -26.32 -26.79
CA ASN A 387 14.06 -26.16 -28.23
C ASN A 387 13.00 -26.95 -28.99
N ARG A 388 12.43 -28.01 -28.42
CA ARG A 388 11.30 -28.72 -29.05
C ARG A 388 10.05 -27.85 -29.16
N GLU A 389 9.80 -26.98 -28.18
CA GLU A 389 8.59 -26.15 -28.16
C GLU A 389 8.63 -25.01 -29.19
N CYS A 390 9.81 -24.46 -29.47
CA CYS A 390 9.96 -23.43 -30.50
C CYS A 390 10.08 -24.01 -31.92
N GLN A 391 10.74 -25.17 -32.09
CA GLN A 391 10.91 -25.80 -33.41
C GLN A 391 9.64 -26.49 -33.91
N GLY A 392 8.69 -26.76 -33.01
CA GLY A 392 7.36 -27.28 -33.35
C GLY A 392 6.33 -26.21 -33.71
N ARG A 393 6.70 -24.92 -33.69
CA ARG A 393 5.92 -23.78 -34.18
C ARG A 393 6.47 -23.31 -35.52
#